data_AF-A0A9N8DYR8-F1
#
_entry.id   AF-A0A9N8DYR8-F1
#
_cell.length_a   1.000
_cell.length_b   1.000
_cell.length_c   1.000
_cell.angle_alpha   90.00
_cell.angle_beta   90.00
_cell.angle_gamma   90.00
#
_symmetry.space_group_name_H-M   'P 1'
#
loop_
_entity.id
_entity.type
_entity.pdbx_description
1 polymer ?
#
loop_
_entity_poly.entity_id
_entity_poly.type
_entity_poly.pdbx_seq_one_letter_code
_entity_poly.pdbx_strand_id
1 'polypeptide(L)'
;MDMPRSTALAILTHLDTTYGKVNADDLEDNMKRMHAQWSPTQPIEDLYNQLKDAQKFAADHDTISDKMAVRAAIKNLTNSGVFTDAIKDWRKMSDDAQTMDALQTHFTEADKERRRILTTKEVGYANKASMKPVNETANKVIMHGSGTVMYYCWTHGLGTNSNHTSKDCTKKAPGHKTEANGDDMLGGCCIIRRKAGERAVFRRPQRQERENEENQQPPANRT
;
A
#
# COMPACT_ATOMS: atom_id res chain seq x y z
N MET A 1 -58.19 35.02 -37.15
CA MET A 1 -56.80 34.56 -37.24
C MET A 1 -56.73 33.25 -36.47
N ASP A 2 -56.56 32.15 -37.18
CA ASP A 2 -56.50 30.81 -36.59
C ASP A 2 -55.13 30.66 -35.92
N MET A 3 -55.08 30.50 -34.60
CA MET A 3 -53.83 30.19 -33.91
C MET A 3 -53.46 28.74 -34.24
N PRO A 4 -52.22 28.45 -34.70
CA PRO A 4 -51.82 27.09 -34.98
C PRO A 4 -51.88 26.27 -33.69
N ARG A 5 -52.73 25.24 -33.68
CA ARG A 5 -52.78 24.27 -32.57
C ARG A 5 -51.45 23.53 -32.54
N SER A 6 -50.62 23.80 -31.55
CA SER A 6 -49.41 23.04 -31.27
C SER A 6 -49.79 21.57 -31.05
N THR A 7 -49.46 20.71 -32.01
CA THR A 7 -49.69 19.27 -31.90
C THR A 7 -48.69 18.67 -30.92
N ALA A 8 -49.01 17.51 -30.33
CA ALA A 8 -48.08 16.80 -29.44
C ALA A 8 -46.74 16.53 -30.13
N LEU A 9 -46.75 16.21 -31.44
CA LEU A 9 -45.56 16.06 -32.26
C LEU A 9 -44.73 17.36 -32.30
N ALA A 10 -45.36 18.52 -32.55
CA ALA A 10 -44.66 19.80 -32.58
C ALA A 10 -44.02 20.16 -31.22
N ILE A 11 -44.69 19.84 -30.12
CA ILE A 11 -44.15 20.03 -28.77
C ILE A 11 -42.94 19.13 -28.53
N LEU A 12 -43.05 17.83 -28.85
CA LEU A 12 -41.93 16.87 -28.68
C LEU A 12 -40.74 17.22 -29.58
N THR A 13 -40.96 17.59 -30.84
CA THR A 13 -39.89 18.04 -31.73
C THR A 13 -39.23 19.32 -31.20
N HIS A 14 -40.01 20.26 -30.64
CA HIS A 14 -39.44 21.49 -30.07
C HIS A 14 -38.59 21.20 -28.82
N LEU A 15 -39.06 20.31 -27.93
CA LEU A 15 -38.30 19.88 -26.76
C LEU A 15 -37.00 19.17 -27.16
N ASP A 16 -37.06 18.25 -28.13
CA ASP A 16 -35.90 17.52 -28.62
C ASP A 16 -34.87 18.45 -29.29
N THR A 17 -35.33 19.34 -30.17
CA THR A 17 -34.45 20.25 -30.90
C THR A 17 -33.86 21.38 -30.07
N THR A 18 -34.56 21.80 -29.00
CA THR A 18 -34.16 22.94 -28.15
C THR A 18 -33.46 22.51 -26.87
N TYR A 19 -33.88 21.39 -26.27
CA TYR A 19 -33.40 20.92 -24.96
C TYR A 19 -32.85 19.48 -24.97
N GLY A 20 -33.20 18.65 -25.97
CA GLY A 20 -32.75 17.25 -26.07
C GLY A 20 -31.39 17.07 -26.73
N LYS A 21 -30.71 18.15 -27.11
CA LYS A 21 -29.38 18.07 -27.73
C LYS A 21 -28.29 17.95 -26.67
N VAL A 22 -27.46 16.93 -26.82
CA VAL A 22 -26.17 16.83 -26.12
C VAL A 22 -25.37 18.09 -26.43
N ASN A 23 -25.00 18.82 -25.38
CA ASN A 23 -24.25 20.06 -25.48
C ASN A 23 -22.77 19.85 -25.10
N ALA A 24 -21.98 20.92 -25.15
CA ALA A 24 -20.55 20.86 -24.82
C ALA A 24 -20.30 20.47 -23.34
N ASP A 25 -21.14 20.92 -22.41
CA ASP A 25 -21.00 20.59 -20.99
C ASP A 25 -21.24 19.08 -20.76
N ASP A 26 -22.20 18.49 -21.47
CA ASP A 26 -22.47 17.05 -21.42
C ASP A 26 -21.28 16.21 -21.90
N LEU A 27 -20.60 16.65 -22.98
CA LEU A 27 -19.39 16.01 -23.50
C LEU A 27 -18.21 16.16 -22.53
N GLU A 28 -18.08 17.33 -21.90
CA GLU A 28 -17.06 17.56 -20.88
C GLU A 28 -17.28 16.67 -19.65
N ASP A 29 -18.53 16.56 -19.20
CA ASP A 29 -18.92 15.68 -18.10
C ASP A 29 -18.71 14.21 -18.45
N ASN A 30 -18.97 13.80 -19.69
CA ASN A 30 -18.64 12.47 -20.16
C ASN A 30 -17.13 12.19 -20.07
N MET A 31 -16.29 13.14 -20.49
CA MET A 31 -14.84 13.04 -20.41
C MET A 31 -14.36 12.98 -18.96
N LYS A 32 -14.94 13.78 -18.06
CA LYS A 32 -14.69 13.73 -16.61
C LYS A 32 -15.04 12.36 -16.04
N ARG A 33 -16.20 11.81 -16.38
CA ARG A 33 -16.63 10.46 -15.96
C ARG A 33 -15.69 9.40 -16.49
N MET A 34 -15.26 9.47 -17.74
CA MET A 34 -14.30 8.53 -18.33
C MET A 34 -12.98 8.51 -17.54
N HIS A 35 -12.51 9.67 -17.09
CA HIS A 35 -11.27 9.82 -16.31
C HIS A 35 -11.43 9.68 -14.80
N ALA A 36 -12.64 9.45 -14.28
CA ALA A 36 -12.89 9.28 -12.86
C ALA A 36 -12.08 8.12 -12.30
N GLN A 37 -11.37 8.36 -11.19
CA GLN A 37 -10.46 7.39 -10.58
C GLN A 37 -11.21 6.17 -10.05
N TRP A 38 -10.84 4.98 -10.50
CA TRP A 38 -11.36 3.72 -9.98
C TRP A 38 -10.64 3.33 -8.68
N SER A 39 -11.36 2.63 -7.81
CA SER A 39 -10.89 2.17 -6.50
C SER A 39 -10.80 0.64 -6.46
N PRO A 40 -9.73 0.04 -5.90
CA PRO A 40 -9.55 -1.41 -5.80
C PRO A 40 -10.50 -2.12 -4.82
N THR A 41 -11.38 -1.36 -4.18
CA THR A 41 -12.49 -1.85 -3.36
C THR A 41 -13.74 -2.16 -4.19
N GLN A 42 -13.78 -1.70 -5.44
CA GLN A 42 -14.87 -1.95 -6.39
C GLN A 42 -14.46 -3.05 -7.39
N PRO A 43 -15.44 -3.71 -8.04
CA PRO A 43 -15.19 -4.57 -9.19
C PRO A 43 -14.39 -3.85 -10.27
N ILE A 44 -13.43 -4.54 -10.91
CA ILE A 44 -12.66 -3.95 -12.01
C ILE A 44 -13.52 -3.72 -13.26
N GLU A 45 -14.63 -4.47 -13.35
CA GLU A 45 -15.65 -4.36 -14.38
C GLU A 45 -16.30 -2.96 -14.41
N ASP A 46 -16.38 -2.27 -13.26
CA ASP A 46 -16.91 -0.91 -13.19
C ASP A 46 -16.07 0.07 -14.03
N LEU A 47 -14.74 -0.09 -14.03
CA LEU A 47 -13.85 0.69 -14.88
C LEU A 47 -14.09 0.39 -16.37
N TYR A 48 -14.31 -0.88 -16.72
CA TYR A 48 -14.57 -1.26 -18.11
C TYR A 48 -15.91 -0.70 -18.60
N ASN A 49 -16.94 -0.73 -17.75
CA ASN A 49 -18.24 -0.16 -18.05
C ASN A 49 -18.16 1.36 -18.19
N GLN A 50 -17.47 2.04 -17.27
CA GLN A 50 -17.21 3.49 -17.35
C GLN A 50 -16.60 3.91 -18.70
N LEU A 51 -15.65 3.14 -19.22
CA LEU A 51 -15.03 3.42 -20.52
C LEU A 51 -16.00 3.16 -21.69
N LYS A 52 -16.72 2.03 -21.68
CA LYS A 52 -17.69 1.68 -22.72
C LYS A 52 -18.85 2.66 -22.77
N ASP A 53 -19.35 3.09 -21.62
CA ASP A 53 -20.39 4.11 -21.50
C ASP A 53 -19.93 5.45 -22.05
N ALA A 54 -18.67 5.83 -21.78
CA ALA A 54 -18.10 7.05 -22.32
C ALA A 54 -17.99 7.02 -23.85
N GLN A 55 -17.53 5.90 -24.42
CA GLN A 55 -17.46 5.71 -25.88
C GLN A 55 -18.85 5.74 -26.51
N LYS A 56 -19.83 5.09 -25.88
CA LYS A 56 -21.22 5.04 -26.35
C LYS A 56 -21.87 6.42 -26.34
N PHE A 57 -21.65 7.21 -25.29
CA PHE A 57 -22.20 8.57 -25.19
C PHE A 57 -21.64 9.50 -26.28
N ALA A 58 -20.38 9.31 -26.65
CA ALA A 58 -19.70 10.18 -27.60
C ALA A 58 -19.78 9.71 -29.06
N ALA A 59 -20.40 8.55 -29.34
CA ALA A 59 -20.40 7.91 -30.65
C ALA A 59 -20.94 8.81 -31.78
N ASP A 60 -22.05 9.51 -31.53
CA ASP A 60 -22.73 10.37 -32.50
C ASP A 60 -22.27 11.85 -32.45
N HIS A 61 -21.26 12.13 -31.62
CA HIS A 61 -20.75 13.48 -31.35
C HIS A 61 -19.23 13.52 -31.54
N ASP A 62 -18.46 13.39 -30.46
CA ASP A 62 -17.00 13.40 -30.48
C ASP A 62 -16.45 12.00 -30.17
N THR A 63 -16.35 11.17 -31.20
CA THR A 63 -16.06 9.74 -31.05
C THR A 63 -14.78 9.47 -30.28
N ILE A 64 -14.90 8.79 -29.13
CA ILE A 64 -13.75 8.37 -28.33
C ILE A 64 -13.17 7.07 -28.91
N SER A 65 -11.96 7.17 -29.46
CA SER A 65 -11.25 6.00 -29.98
C SER A 65 -10.88 4.99 -28.89
N ASP A 66 -10.83 3.71 -29.25
CA ASP A 66 -10.37 2.63 -28.35
C ASP A 66 -8.97 2.92 -27.77
N LYS A 67 -8.06 3.49 -28.57
CA LYS A 67 -6.72 3.86 -28.11
C LYS A 67 -6.77 4.92 -27.00
N MET A 68 -7.70 5.87 -27.06
CA MET A 68 -7.89 6.86 -25.99
C MET A 68 -8.45 6.21 -24.73
N ALA A 69 -9.46 5.34 -24.87
CA ALA A 69 -10.05 4.61 -23.76
C ALA A 69 -9.01 3.71 -23.04
N VAL A 70 -8.20 2.96 -23.79
CA VAL A 70 -7.09 2.15 -23.24
C VAL A 70 -6.10 3.03 -22.47
N ARG A 71 -5.66 4.16 -23.03
CA ARG A 71 -4.74 5.07 -22.33
C ARG A 71 -5.34 5.63 -21.04
N ALA A 72 -6.62 5.98 -21.05
CA ALA A 72 -7.34 6.43 -19.86
C ALA A 72 -7.39 5.33 -18.79
N ALA A 73 -7.70 4.09 -19.19
CA ALA A 73 -7.70 2.92 -18.32
C ALA A 73 -6.34 2.69 -17.66
N ILE A 74 -5.26 2.66 -18.45
CA ILE A 74 -3.90 2.43 -17.94
C ILE A 74 -3.48 3.53 -16.96
N LYS A 75 -3.82 4.80 -17.24
CA LYS A 75 -3.56 5.90 -16.31
C LYS A 75 -4.30 5.70 -14.98
N ASN A 76 -5.57 5.32 -15.04
CA ASN A 76 -6.40 5.05 -13.87
C ASN A 76 -5.85 3.90 -13.03
N LEU A 77 -5.53 2.77 -13.67
CA LEU A 77 -4.94 1.60 -13.03
C LEU A 77 -3.55 1.89 -12.46
N THR A 78 -2.75 2.74 -13.12
CA THR A 78 -1.45 3.19 -12.58
C THR A 78 -1.63 3.99 -11.30
N ASN A 79 -2.56 4.95 -11.29
CA ASN A 79 -2.85 5.77 -10.12
C ASN A 79 -3.40 4.97 -8.94
N SER A 80 -4.09 3.85 -9.20
CA SER A 80 -4.57 2.96 -8.14
C SER A 80 -3.43 2.31 -7.33
N GLY A 81 -2.23 2.17 -7.92
CA GLY A 81 -1.04 1.62 -7.27
C GLY A 81 -1.07 0.10 -7.01
N VAL A 82 -2.16 -0.61 -7.31
CA VAL A 82 -2.30 -2.04 -6.98
C VAL A 82 -1.86 -2.99 -8.09
N PHE A 83 -1.60 -2.50 -9.30
CA PHE A 83 -1.29 -3.30 -10.49
C PHE A 83 0.12 -3.07 -11.06
N THR A 84 1.09 -2.70 -10.22
CA THR A 84 2.45 -2.31 -10.65
C THR A 84 3.10 -3.33 -11.60
N ASP A 85 3.03 -4.63 -11.29
CA ASP A 85 3.64 -5.65 -12.13
C ASP A 85 2.84 -5.93 -13.40
N ALA A 86 1.52 -6.01 -13.31
CA ALA A 86 0.64 -6.16 -14.47
C ALA A 86 0.80 -5.00 -15.48
N ILE A 87 1.04 -3.77 -15.01
CA ILE A 87 1.33 -2.60 -15.85
C ILE A 87 2.68 -2.74 -16.57
N LYS A 88 3.71 -3.26 -15.89
CA LYS A 88 5.01 -3.53 -16.55
C LYS A 88 4.84 -4.54 -17.68
N ASP A 89 4.06 -5.59 -17.44
CA ASP A 89 3.83 -6.63 -18.45
C ASP A 89 2.97 -6.11 -19.61
N TRP A 90 1.95 -5.30 -19.33
CA TRP A 90 1.17 -4.60 -20.35
C TRP A 90 2.05 -3.76 -21.28
N ARG A 91 3.00 -2.99 -20.73
CA ARG A 91 3.91 -2.12 -21.50
C ARG A 91 4.91 -2.88 -22.37
N LYS A 92 5.08 -4.19 -22.17
CA LYS A 92 5.92 -5.04 -23.04
C LYS A 92 5.17 -5.49 -24.29
N MET A 93 3.84 -5.43 -24.29
CA MET A 93 3.03 -5.73 -25.47
C MET A 93 3.22 -4.65 -26.54
N SER A 94 3.14 -5.03 -27.82
CA SER A 94 3.16 -4.06 -28.92
C SER A 94 1.95 -3.15 -28.88
N ASP A 95 2.07 -1.94 -29.42
CA ASP A 95 0.99 -0.95 -29.45
C ASP A 95 -0.28 -1.46 -30.16
N ASP A 96 -0.13 -2.36 -31.14
CA ASP A 96 -1.26 -2.97 -31.85
C ASP A 96 -1.94 -4.09 -31.05
N ALA A 97 -1.22 -4.72 -30.12
CA ALA A 97 -1.79 -5.74 -29.22
C ALA A 97 -2.51 -5.11 -28.01
N GLN A 98 -2.27 -3.83 -27.71
CA GLN A 98 -2.91 -3.09 -26.62
C GLN A 98 -4.34 -2.67 -26.98
N THR A 99 -5.23 -3.66 -27.13
CA THR A 99 -6.66 -3.47 -27.42
C THR A 99 -7.50 -3.43 -26.16
N MET A 100 -8.76 -2.96 -26.28
CA MET A 100 -9.73 -2.98 -25.19
C MET A 100 -10.07 -4.41 -24.70
N ASP A 101 -9.97 -5.40 -25.57
CA ASP A 101 -10.20 -6.81 -25.24
C ASP A 101 -9.03 -7.42 -24.46
N ALA A 102 -7.80 -7.14 -24.92
CA ALA A 102 -6.59 -7.52 -24.21
C ALA A 102 -6.53 -6.86 -22.83
N LEU A 103 -6.95 -5.59 -22.71
CA LEU A 103 -7.02 -4.87 -21.45
C LEU A 103 -7.95 -5.57 -20.45
N GLN A 104 -9.16 -5.92 -20.89
CA GLN A 104 -10.14 -6.62 -20.05
C GLN A 104 -9.56 -7.96 -19.57
N THR A 105 -9.00 -8.75 -20.48
CA THR A 105 -8.44 -10.07 -20.16
C THR A 105 -7.28 -9.96 -19.16
N HIS A 106 -6.27 -9.15 -19.50
CA HIS A 106 -5.02 -9.04 -18.72
C HIS A 106 -5.26 -8.53 -17.31
N PHE A 107 -6.05 -7.46 -17.16
CA PHE A 107 -6.27 -6.86 -15.84
C PHE A 107 -7.32 -7.60 -15.00
N THR A 108 -8.25 -8.34 -15.61
CA THR A 108 -9.14 -9.25 -14.87
C THR A 108 -8.34 -10.41 -14.26
N GLU A 109 -7.39 -10.98 -14.99
CA GLU A 109 -6.50 -12.01 -14.46
C GLU A 109 -5.61 -11.46 -13.32
N ALA A 110 -5.06 -10.26 -13.51
CA ALA A 110 -4.28 -9.59 -12.47
C ALA A 110 -5.11 -9.31 -11.20
N ASP A 111 -6.38 -8.90 -11.32
CA ASP A 111 -7.24 -8.68 -10.16
C ASP A 111 -7.59 -9.99 -9.43
N LYS A 112 -7.85 -11.07 -10.17
CA LYS A 112 -8.04 -12.41 -9.58
C LYS A 112 -6.83 -12.83 -8.75
N GLU A 113 -5.61 -12.65 -9.26
CA GLU A 113 -4.40 -13.00 -8.51
C GLU A 113 -4.19 -12.07 -7.31
N ARG A 114 -4.42 -10.75 -7.47
CA ARG A 114 -4.37 -9.79 -6.36
C ARG A 114 -5.31 -10.21 -5.23
N ARG A 115 -6.56 -10.59 -5.55
CA ARG A 115 -7.55 -11.06 -4.57
C ARG A 115 -7.14 -12.39 -3.94
N ARG A 116 -6.56 -13.31 -4.70
CA ARG A 116 -6.02 -14.58 -4.18
C ARG A 116 -4.87 -14.36 -3.19
N ILE A 117 -3.97 -13.42 -3.46
CA ILE A 117 -2.87 -13.08 -2.54
C ILE A 117 -3.42 -12.44 -1.27
N LEU A 118 -4.42 -11.57 -1.36
CA LEU A 118 -5.10 -10.96 -0.21
C LEU A 118 -5.73 -12.03 0.69
N THR A 119 -6.52 -12.96 0.13
CA THR A 119 -7.14 -14.05 0.91
C THR A 119 -6.11 -15.02 1.49
N THR A 120 -5.03 -15.32 0.77
CA THR A 120 -3.95 -16.18 1.29
C THR A 120 -3.26 -15.54 2.50
N LYS A 121 -3.08 -14.20 2.50
CA LYS A 121 -2.56 -13.47 3.65
C LYS A 121 -3.51 -13.54 4.83
N GLU A 122 -4.82 -13.39 4.63
CA GLU A 122 -5.85 -13.53 5.67
C GLU A 122 -5.89 -14.95 6.26
N VAL A 123 -5.81 -15.99 5.43
CA VAL A 123 -5.70 -17.39 5.87
C VAL A 123 -4.39 -17.63 6.65
N GLY A 124 -3.30 -16.97 6.25
CA GLY A 124 -2.04 -16.95 7.00
C GLY A 124 -2.14 -16.31 8.39
N TYR A 125 -3.08 -15.39 8.61
CA TYR A 125 -3.39 -14.85 9.94
C TYR A 125 -4.37 -15.74 10.72
N ALA A 126 -5.37 -16.31 10.07
CA ALA A 126 -6.31 -17.24 10.70
C ALA A 126 -5.62 -18.53 11.22
N ASN A 127 -4.63 -19.05 10.49
CA ASN A 127 -3.85 -20.22 10.91
C ASN A 127 -2.86 -19.92 12.06
N LYS A 128 -2.55 -18.65 12.35
CA LYS A 128 -1.77 -18.29 13.56
C LYS A 128 -2.59 -18.40 14.85
N ALA A 129 -3.92 -18.40 14.77
CA ALA A 129 -4.79 -18.52 15.94
C ALA A 129 -4.99 -19.98 16.41
N SER A 130 -4.62 -20.98 15.61
CA SER A 130 -4.80 -22.41 15.95
C SER A 130 -3.56 -23.29 15.82
N MET A 131 -2.40 -22.72 15.44
CA MET A 131 -1.14 -23.46 15.50
C MET A 131 -0.62 -23.47 16.95
N LYS A 132 -0.86 -24.58 17.68
CA LYS A 132 0.01 -24.94 18.81
C LYS A 132 1.46 -24.91 18.29
N PRO A 133 2.42 -24.28 18.99
CA PRO A 133 3.75 -24.06 18.44
C PRO A 133 4.45 -25.40 18.26
N VAL A 134 4.45 -25.91 17.02
CA VAL A 134 5.41 -26.92 16.59
C VAL A 134 6.73 -26.19 16.48
N ASN A 135 7.64 -26.57 17.38
CA ASN A 135 9.01 -26.13 17.34
C ASN A 135 9.61 -26.70 16.04
N GLU A 136 9.98 -25.83 15.10
CA GLU A 136 11.05 -26.10 14.15
C GLU A 136 11.53 -24.78 13.54
N THR A 137 12.62 -24.30 14.14
CA THR A 137 13.73 -23.58 13.51
C THR A 137 13.41 -22.46 12.53
N ALA A 138 13.14 -21.26 13.04
CA ALA A 138 13.53 -20.02 12.36
C ALA A 138 13.74 -18.91 13.39
N ASN A 139 14.94 -18.85 13.95
CA ASN A 139 15.49 -17.63 14.51
C ASN A 139 15.53 -16.61 13.37
N LYS A 140 14.46 -15.81 13.23
CA LYS A 140 14.28 -14.91 12.10
C LYS A 140 15.45 -13.92 12.06
N VAL A 141 16.24 -14.09 11.02
CA VAL A 141 17.39 -13.27 10.66
C VAL A 141 16.89 -11.93 10.13
N ILE A 142 17.38 -10.83 10.71
CA ILE A 142 17.19 -9.51 10.11
C ILE A 142 18.35 -9.28 9.13
N MET A 143 18.01 -9.14 7.85
CA MET A 143 18.93 -8.69 6.79
C MET A 143 18.92 -7.16 6.74
N HIS A 144 20.04 -6.50 7.06
CA HIS A 144 20.23 -5.09 6.69
C HIS A 144 20.79 -5.00 5.26
N GLY A 145 20.49 -3.91 4.53
CA GLY A 145 20.78 -3.70 3.10
C GLY A 145 22.25 -3.82 2.64
N SER A 146 23.17 -4.19 3.53
CA SER A 146 24.55 -4.60 3.23
C SER A 146 24.78 -6.13 3.28
N GLY A 147 23.73 -6.94 3.44
CA GLY A 147 23.82 -8.41 3.55
C GLY A 147 24.28 -8.93 4.91
N THR A 148 24.38 -8.07 5.93
CA THR A 148 24.73 -8.52 7.30
C THR A 148 23.51 -9.13 7.98
N VAL A 149 23.67 -10.37 8.43
CA VAL A 149 22.69 -11.15 9.20
C VAL A 149 22.84 -10.87 10.70
N MET A 150 21.73 -10.48 11.35
CA MET A 150 21.67 -10.24 12.79
C MET A 150 20.70 -11.21 13.50
N TYR A 151 21.00 -11.51 14.76
CA TYR A 151 20.27 -12.41 15.67
C TYR A 151 19.89 -11.68 16.95
N TYR A 152 18.69 -11.93 17.47
CA TYR A 152 18.11 -11.19 18.58
C TYR A 152 17.99 -12.01 19.87
N CYS A 153 18.31 -11.38 21.00
CA CYS A 153 18.12 -11.90 22.34
C CYS A 153 17.41 -10.87 23.23
N TRP A 154 16.38 -11.27 23.99
CA TRP A 154 15.64 -10.35 24.87
C TRP A 154 16.54 -9.65 25.91
N THR A 155 17.50 -10.39 26.48
CA THR A 155 18.45 -9.82 27.47
C THR A 155 19.55 -8.99 26.80
N HIS A 156 20.09 -9.43 25.67
CA HIS A 156 21.36 -8.91 25.15
C HIS A 156 21.24 -7.98 23.93
N GLY A 157 20.06 -7.95 23.31
CA GLY A 157 19.77 -7.19 22.10
C GLY A 157 20.21 -7.90 20.82
N LEU A 158 20.35 -7.13 19.74
CA LEU A 158 20.77 -7.64 18.43
C LEU A 158 22.29 -7.81 18.38
N GLY A 159 22.76 -8.92 17.82
CA GLY A 159 24.17 -9.14 17.52
C GLY A 159 24.37 -10.01 16.28
N THR A 160 25.62 -10.21 15.87
CA THR A 160 25.95 -10.99 14.67
C THR A 160 26.20 -12.48 14.96
N ASN A 161 26.11 -12.92 16.22
CA ASN A 161 26.35 -14.32 16.58
C ASN A 161 25.11 -15.17 16.29
N SER A 162 25.25 -16.12 15.35
CA SER A 162 24.17 -17.04 14.95
C SER A 162 23.64 -17.94 16.05
N ASN A 163 24.49 -18.22 17.03
CA ASN A 163 24.16 -19.13 18.12
C ASN A 163 23.57 -18.39 19.33
N HIS A 164 23.43 -17.07 19.26
CA HIS A 164 22.98 -16.25 20.39
C HIS A 164 21.62 -15.63 20.12
N THR A 165 20.58 -16.40 20.44
CA THR A 165 19.19 -15.99 20.32
C THR A 165 18.53 -15.89 21.69
N SER A 166 17.28 -15.40 21.75
CA SER A 166 16.57 -15.37 23.03
C SER A 166 16.32 -16.77 23.59
N LYS A 167 16.14 -17.78 22.73
CA LYS A 167 15.97 -19.16 23.15
C LYS A 167 17.27 -19.76 23.71
N ASP A 168 18.38 -19.53 23.02
CA ASP A 168 19.68 -20.14 23.31
C ASP A 168 20.51 -19.33 24.32
N CYS A 169 19.93 -18.28 24.89
CA CYS A 169 20.60 -17.41 25.85
C CYS A 169 20.91 -18.14 27.16
N THR A 170 22.18 -18.27 27.49
CA THR A 170 22.65 -18.87 28.75
C THR A 170 22.68 -17.87 29.91
N LYS A 171 22.83 -16.57 29.64
CA LYS A 171 22.91 -15.50 30.66
C LYS A 171 21.66 -14.63 30.65
N LYS A 172 20.57 -15.12 31.24
CA LYS A 172 19.25 -14.47 31.21
C LYS A 172 19.13 -13.39 32.29
N ALA A 173 18.63 -12.21 31.93
CA ALA A 173 18.21 -11.19 32.89
C ALA A 173 16.87 -11.56 33.55
N PRO A 174 16.51 -10.95 34.70
CA PRO A 174 15.18 -11.12 35.28
C PRO A 174 14.08 -10.80 34.26
N GLY A 175 13.12 -11.71 34.10
CA GLY A 175 12.00 -11.55 33.15
C GLY A 175 12.30 -11.90 31.69
N HIS A 176 13.43 -12.57 31.41
CA HIS A 176 13.82 -12.95 30.05
C HIS A 176 12.78 -13.80 29.31
N LYS A 177 12.34 -13.31 28.14
CA LYS A 177 11.37 -14.00 27.28
C LYS A 177 12.05 -14.78 26.17
N THR A 178 11.99 -16.10 26.24
CA THR A 178 12.65 -17.01 25.27
C THR A 178 12.06 -16.95 23.86
N GLU A 179 10.82 -16.48 23.72
CA GLU A 179 10.13 -16.33 22.43
C GLU A 179 10.49 -15.03 21.69
N ALA A 180 11.18 -14.10 22.36
CA ALA A 180 11.50 -12.81 21.77
C ALA A 180 12.46 -12.98 20.58
N ASN A 181 12.21 -12.22 19.52
CA ASN A 181 12.96 -12.29 18.27
C ASN A 181 13.13 -10.88 17.67
N GLY A 182 13.80 -10.79 16.52
CA GLY A 182 14.10 -9.51 15.89
C GLY A 182 12.87 -8.72 15.43
N ASP A 183 11.79 -9.42 15.07
CA ASP A 183 10.53 -8.81 14.62
C ASP A 183 9.63 -8.43 15.79
N ASP A 184 9.64 -9.24 16.85
CA ASP A 184 8.90 -8.99 18.09
C ASP A 184 9.82 -9.14 19.31
N MET A 185 10.26 -7.99 19.80
CA MET A 185 11.21 -7.89 20.90
C MET A 185 10.57 -8.10 22.27
N LEU A 186 9.23 -8.15 22.38
CA LEU A 186 8.47 -8.39 23.62
C LEU A 186 8.90 -7.52 24.83
N GLY A 187 9.31 -6.27 24.56
CA GLY A 187 9.81 -5.33 25.57
C GLY A 187 11.25 -5.58 26.04
N GLY A 188 12.03 -6.35 25.28
CA GLY A 188 13.42 -6.66 25.58
C GLY A 188 14.41 -5.59 25.16
N CYS A 189 15.69 -5.90 25.32
CA CYS A 189 16.81 -5.03 24.99
C CYS A 189 16.83 -4.69 23.49
N CYS A 190 16.73 -3.42 23.14
CA CYS A 190 16.78 -2.92 21.77
C CYS A 190 18.20 -2.51 21.31
N ILE A 191 19.23 -2.80 22.12
CA ILE A 191 20.60 -2.40 21.81
C ILE A 191 21.16 -3.27 20.69
N ILE A 192 21.70 -2.63 19.66
CA ILE A 192 22.51 -3.29 18.62
C ILE A 192 23.96 -3.38 19.13
N ARG A 193 24.46 -4.60 19.28
CA ARG A 193 25.84 -4.87 19.65
C ARG A 193 26.76 -4.63 18.45
N ARG A 194 27.88 -3.96 18.72
CA ARG A 194 28.96 -3.81 17.73
C ARG A 194 29.57 -5.16 17.38
N LYS A 195 30.12 -5.26 16.16
CA LYS A 195 30.88 -6.45 15.75
C LYS A 195 32.14 -6.57 16.60
N ALA A 196 32.58 -7.80 16.86
CA ALA A 196 33.84 -8.04 17.56
C ALA A 196 35.00 -7.36 16.81
N GLY A 197 35.78 -6.54 17.50
CA GLY A 197 36.92 -5.79 16.93
C GLY A 197 36.59 -4.38 16.40
N GLU A 198 35.31 -4.00 16.33
CA GLU A 198 34.90 -2.68 15.85
C GLU A 198 35.18 -1.59 16.90
N ARG A 199 35.95 -0.55 16.53
CA ARG A 199 36.30 0.57 17.43
C ARG A 199 35.37 1.75 17.23
N ALA A 200 35.01 2.43 18.32
CA ALA A 200 34.24 3.67 18.25
C ALA A 200 35.07 4.75 17.56
N VAL A 201 34.55 5.32 16.47
CA VAL A 201 35.17 6.51 15.85
C VAL A 201 34.99 7.72 16.77
N PHE A 202 33.81 7.84 17.39
CA PHE A 202 33.49 8.92 18.32
C PHE A 202 33.88 8.57 19.76
N ARG A 203 34.71 9.41 20.40
CA ARG A 203 34.98 9.40 21.84
C ARG A 203 34.36 10.63 22.48
N ARG A 204 33.48 10.43 23.46
CA ARG A 204 32.87 11.53 24.20
C ARG A 204 33.95 12.21 25.05
N PRO A 205 34.12 13.55 24.97
CA PRO A 205 35.03 14.27 25.84
C PRO A 205 34.59 14.15 27.30
N GLN A 206 35.56 14.12 28.23
CA GLN A 206 35.29 14.05 29.66
C GLN A 206 34.42 15.24 30.08
N ARG A 207 33.30 14.96 30.74
CA ARG A 207 32.46 16.00 31.35
C ARG A 207 33.25 16.57 32.52
N GLN A 208 33.58 17.86 32.50
CA GLN A 208 34.08 18.55 33.68
C GLN A 208 32.99 18.46 34.77
N GLU A 209 33.36 17.88 35.90
CA GLU A 209 32.51 17.83 37.09
C GLU A 209 32.33 19.27 37.57
N ARG A 210 31.08 19.74 37.64
CA ARG A 210 30.78 20.99 38.34
C ARG A 210 30.84 20.66 39.82
N GLU A 211 31.85 21.16 40.51
CA GLU A 211 31.98 21.07 41.96
C GLU A 211 30.73 21.66 42.64
N ASN A 212 30.20 20.94 43.62
CA ASN A 212 28.97 21.26 44.34
C ASN A 212 29.15 22.48 45.26
N GLU A 213 28.56 23.62 44.91
CA GLU A 213 28.17 24.67 45.87
C GLU A 213 26.78 24.34 46.44
N GLU A 214 26.69 23.37 47.35
CA GLU A 214 25.49 23.23 48.19
C GLU A 214 25.86 22.58 49.52
N ASN A 215 26.52 23.34 50.39
CA ASN A 215 26.66 22.96 51.79
C ASN A 215 26.63 24.21 52.69
N GLN A 216 25.43 24.66 53.07
CA GLN A 216 25.10 25.23 54.38
C GLN A 216 23.62 25.62 54.47
N GLN A 217 22.77 24.66 54.87
CA GLN A 217 21.50 24.96 55.54
C GLN A 217 21.50 24.17 56.86
N PRO A 218 21.37 24.80 58.04
CA PRO A 218 21.47 24.11 59.32
C PRO A 218 20.21 23.27 59.60
N PRO A 219 20.31 22.14 60.32
CA PRO A 219 19.16 21.30 60.58
C PRO A 219 18.18 21.97 61.55
N ALA A 220 16.90 21.97 61.16
CA ALA A 220 15.78 22.38 62.00
C ALA A 220 15.64 21.44 63.20
N ASN A 221 15.74 21.99 64.40
CA ASN A 221 15.50 21.24 65.64
C ASN A 221 13.99 21.12 65.88
N ARG A 222 13.55 19.89 66.14
CA ARG A 222 12.18 19.55 66.55
C ARG A 222 12.18 19.39 68.07
N THR A 223 11.14 19.95 68.70
CA THR A 223 10.79 19.96 70.14
C THR A 223 11.49 21.03 70.98
#